data_AF-A0A5C8VSG9-F1
#
_entry.id   AF-A0A5C8VSG9-F1
#
_cell.length_a   1.000
_cell.length_b   1.000
_cell.length_c   1.000
_cell.angle_alpha   90.00
_cell.angle_beta   90.00
_cell.angle_gamma   90.00
#
_symmetry.space_group_name_H-M   'P 1'
#
loop_
_entity.id
_entity.type
_entity.pdbx_description
1 polymer ?
#
loop_
_entity_poly.entity_id
_entity_poly.type
_entity_poly.pdbx_seq_one_letter_code
_entity_poly.pdbx_strand_id
1 'polypeptide(L)'
;MSDAVATSRRPRAKLPIALVRAGARDRKARQRARDAEAGRPDVASIDRALGDALRKFLSASSDSMSRPLTARELLEETRRQLRAVQVRRVKAGKVGVIFDPEKVVVAMRTRLKIPA
;
A
#
# COMPACT_ATOMS: atom_id res chain seq x y z
N MET A 1 56.31 -23.39 -2.50
CA MET A 1 55.10 -24.19 -2.78
C MET A 1 53.90 -23.44 -2.23
N SER A 2 53.20 -22.68 -3.08
CA SER A 2 51.95 -22.00 -2.70
C SER A 2 51.07 -21.97 -3.94
N ASP A 3 50.27 -23.02 -4.10
CA ASP A 3 49.28 -23.11 -5.17
C ASP A 3 48.17 -22.09 -4.90
N ALA A 4 48.11 -21.07 -5.74
CA ALA A 4 47.02 -20.12 -5.75
C ALA A 4 45.77 -20.83 -6.28
N VAL A 5 44.82 -21.12 -5.39
CA VAL A 5 43.49 -21.65 -5.72
C VAL A 5 42.75 -20.60 -6.56
N ALA A 6 42.87 -20.72 -7.88
CA ALA A 6 42.12 -19.94 -8.85
C ALA A 6 40.63 -20.31 -8.75
N THR A 7 39.91 -19.60 -7.88
CA THR A 7 38.45 -19.71 -7.80
C THR A 7 37.86 -19.14 -9.08
N SER A 8 37.53 -20.01 -10.02
CA SER A 8 36.79 -19.70 -11.24
C SER A 8 35.51 -18.92 -10.88
N ARG A 9 35.49 -17.60 -11.12
CA ARG A 9 34.27 -16.80 -11.06
C ARG A 9 33.35 -17.24 -12.19
N ARG A 10 32.44 -18.18 -11.89
CA ARG A 10 31.39 -18.57 -12.85
C ARG A 10 30.64 -17.32 -13.33
N PRO A 11 30.47 -17.13 -14.65
CA PRO A 11 29.69 -16.00 -15.15
C PRO A 11 28.25 -16.15 -14.66
N ARG A 12 27.72 -15.14 -13.95
CA ARG A 12 26.29 -15.07 -13.61
C ARG A 12 25.50 -15.01 -14.91
N ALA A 13 24.86 -16.12 -15.28
CA ALA A 13 23.94 -16.15 -16.41
C ALA A 13 22.88 -15.05 -16.20
N LYS A 14 22.83 -14.09 -17.13
CA LYS A 14 21.81 -13.03 -17.10
C LYS A 14 20.47 -13.66 -17.43
N LEU A 15 19.61 -13.81 -16.41
CA LEU A 15 18.24 -14.25 -16.63
C LEU A 15 17.52 -13.28 -17.57
N PRO A 16 16.65 -13.77 -18.46
CA PRO A 16 15.88 -12.92 -19.35
C PRO A 16 15.04 -11.92 -18.53
N ILE A 17 15.02 -10.66 -18.97
CA ILE A 17 14.36 -9.54 -18.24
C ILE A 17 12.90 -9.86 -17.91
N ALA A 18 12.20 -10.58 -18.79
CA ALA A 18 10.82 -11.03 -18.57
C ALA A 18 10.69 -11.93 -17.33
N LEU A 19 11.61 -12.87 -17.13
CA LEU A 19 11.63 -13.79 -15.99
C LEU A 19 11.94 -13.05 -14.68
N VAL A 20 12.87 -12.07 -14.73
CA VAL A 20 13.17 -11.19 -13.59
C VAL A 20 11.94 -10.37 -13.18
N ARG A 21 11.22 -9.80 -14.17
CA ARG A 21 9.98 -9.04 -13.93
C ARG A 21 8.88 -9.92 -13.35
N ALA A 22 8.70 -11.14 -13.86
CA ALA A 22 7.72 -12.10 -13.33
C ALA A 22 8.02 -12.45 -11.86
N GLY A 23 9.26 -12.83 -11.54
CA GLY A 23 9.66 -13.14 -10.16
C GLY A 23 9.57 -11.93 -9.22
N ALA A 24 9.74 -10.70 -9.72
CA ALA A 24 9.49 -9.48 -8.92
C ALA A 24 7.99 -9.27 -8.64
N ARG A 25 7.11 -9.54 -9.61
CA ARG A 25 5.65 -9.47 -9.42
C ARG A 25 5.17 -10.48 -8.39
N ASP A 26 5.65 -11.72 -8.45
CA ASP A 26 5.25 -12.77 -7.52
C ASP A 26 5.68 -12.45 -6.09
N ARG A 27 6.91 -11.97 -5.90
CA ARG A 27 7.38 -11.51 -4.58
C ARG A 27 6.52 -10.38 -4.03
N LYS A 28 6.16 -9.40 -4.87
CA LYS A 28 5.24 -8.31 -4.46
C LYS A 28 3.83 -8.82 -4.17
N ALA A 29 3.35 -9.85 -4.87
CA ALA A 29 2.03 -10.44 -4.63
C ALA A 29 2.01 -11.19 -3.30
N ARG A 30 3.04 -12.00 -3.01
CA ARG A 30 3.20 -12.69 -1.73
C ARG A 30 3.33 -11.72 -0.56
N GLN A 31 4.09 -10.63 -0.74
CA GLN A 31 4.20 -9.60 0.30
C GLN A 31 2.84 -8.96 0.57
N ARG A 32 2.09 -8.60 -0.48
CA ARG A 32 0.73 -8.05 -0.34
C ARG A 32 -0.24 -9.02 0.35
N ALA A 33 -0.12 -10.32 0.09
CA ALA A 33 -0.93 -11.34 0.77
C ALA A 33 -0.62 -11.37 2.27
N ARG A 34 0.66 -11.39 2.66
CA ARG A 34 1.09 -11.34 4.07
C ARG A 34 0.67 -10.05 4.77
N ASP A 35 0.80 -8.92 4.08
CA ASP A 35 0.38 -7.63 4.64
C ASP A 35 -1.14 -7.60 4.85
N ALA A 36 -1.91 -8.15 3.91
CA ALA A 36 -3.36 -8.30 4.05
C ALA A 36 -3.76 -9.24 5.20
N GLU A 37 -3.09 -10.39 5.35
CA GLU A 37 -3.28 -11.30 6.49
C GLU A 37 -2.97 -10.60 7.83
N ALA A 38 -1.93 -9.75 7.85
CA ALA A 38 -1.57 -8.95 9.02
C ALA A 38 -2.49 -7.73 9.23
N GLY A 39 -3.53 -7.54 8.43
CA GLY A 39 -4.43 -6.39 8.51
C GLY A 39 -3.77 -5.05 8.15
N ARG A 40 -2.64 -5.07 7.44
CA ARG A 40 -1.93 -3.86 6.96
C ARG A 40 -2.45 -3.47 5.58
N PRO A 41 -2.94 -2.23 5.39
CA PRO A 41 -3.27 -1.74 4.06
C PRO A 41 -2.00 -1.58 3.21
N ASP A 42 -2.08 -1.98 1.95
CA ASP A 42 -1.03 -1.70 0.98
C ASP A 42 -1.03 -0.22 0.58
N VAL A 43 0.14 0.28 0.19
CA VAL A 43 0.34 1.71 -0.14
C VAL A 43 -0.65 2.22 -1.19
N ALA A 44 -0.94 1.42 -2.22
CA ALA A 44 -1.84 1.84 -3.29
C ALA A 44 -3.30 1.95 -2.81
N SER A 45 -3.72 1.10 -1.86
CA SER A 45 -5.02 1.23 -1.22
C SER A 45 -5.13 2.49 -0.37
N ILE A 46 -4.07 2.86 0.35
CA ILE A 46 -4.02 4.10 1.14
C ILE A 46 -4.11 5.32 0.21
N ASP A 47 -3.30 5.37 -0.84
CA ASP A 47 -3.28 6.49 -1.77
C ASP A 47 -4.64 6.70 -2.45
N ARG A 48 -5.30 5.60 -2.85
CA ARG A 48 -6.64 5.68 -3.41
C ARG A 48 -7.65 6.18 -2.38
N ALA A 49 -7.64 5.64 -1.17
CA ALA A 49 -8.57 6.05 -0.11
C ALA A 49 -8.36 7.51 0.31
N LEU A 50 -7.11 8.00 0.35
CA LEU A 50 -6.78 9.41 0.56
C LEU A 50 -7.33 10.28 -0.57
N GLY A 51 -7.14 9.87 -1.83
CA GLY A 51 -7.69 10.57 -2.98
C GLY A 51 -9.21 10.65 -2.96
N ASP A 52 -9.89 9.56 -2.60
CA ASP A 52 -11.35 9.51 -2.46
C ASP A 52 -11.85 10.38 -1.30
N ALA A 53 -11.13 10.39 -0.17
CA ALA A 53 -11.42 11.25 0.97
C ALA A 53 -11.29 12.73 0.58
N LEU A 54 -10.19 13.12 -0.06
CA LEU A 54 -9.98 14.48 -0.56
C LEU A 54 -11.04 14.89 -1.57
N ARG A 55 -11.37 14.01 -2.53
CA ARG A 55 -12.43 14.26 -3.51
C ARG A 55 -13.75 14.55 -2.82
N LYS A 56 -14.12 13.75 -1.80
CA LYS A 56 -15.36 13.97 -1.05
C LYS A 56 -15.36 15.34 -0.37
N PHE A 57 -14.26 15.73 0.27
CA PHE A 57 -14.16 17.05 0.90
C PHE A 57 -14.30 18.18 -0.13
N LEU A 58 -13.53 18.10 -1.22
CA LEU A 58 -13.52 19.14 -2.27
C LEU A 58 -14.84 19.23 -3.05
N SER A 59 -15.68 18.19 -3.02
CA SER A 59 -16.98 18.15 -3.70
C SER A 59 -18.18 18.32 -2.75
N ALA A 60 -17.98 18.59 -1.46
CA ALA A 60 -19.07 18.63 -0.48
C ALA A 60 -19.94 19.89 -0.59
N SER A 61 -19.36 21.03 -0.94
CA SER A 61 -20.04 22.33 -1.05
C SER A 61 -19.22 23.32 -1.90
N SER A 62 -19.86 24.42 -2.33
CA SER A 62 -19.18 25.54 -3.01
C SER A 62 -18.02 26.11 -2.19
N ASP A 63 -18.14 26.09 -0.86
CA ASP A 63 -17.18 26.66 0.08
C ASP A 63 -16.12 25.65 0.54
N SER A 64 -16.07 24.46 -0.09
CA SER A 64 -15.14 23.41 0.31
C SER A 64 -13.66 23.79 0.13
N MET A 65 -13.37 24.77 -0.73
CA MET A 65 -12.01 25.30 -0.95
C MET A 65 -11.58 26.32 0.11
N SER A 66 -12.51 26.94 0.82
CA SER A 66 -12.22 27.94 1.86
C SER A 66 -12.24 27.35 3.27
N ARG A 67 -12.82 26.16 3.46
CA ARG A 67 -12.81 25.47 4.75
C ARG A 67 -11.46 24.78 5.00
N PRO A 68 -10.79 25.02 6.14
CA PRO A 68 -9.57 24.30 6.49
C PRO A 68 -9.88 22.82 6.70
N LEU A 69 -9.14 21.97 5.99
CA LEU A 69 -9.17 20.52 6.19
C LEU A 69 -8.19 20.15 7.30
N THR A 70 -8.70 19.60 8.40
CA THR A 70 -7.83 19.12 9.47
C THR A 70 -7.28 17.72 9.16
N ALA A 71 -6.07 17.42 9.66
CA ALA A 71 -5.49 16.08 9.53
C ALA A 71 -6.40 14.99 10.14
N ARG A 72 -7.12 15.31 11.22
CA ARG A 72 -8.06 14.38 11.87
C ARG A 72 -9.23 14.03 10.97
N GLU A 73 -9.88 15.03 10.36
CA GLU A 73 -10.99 14.81 9.42
C GLU A 73 -10.54 13.97 8.22
N LEU A 74 -9.36 14.24 7.68
CA LEU A 74 -8.79 13.47 6.57
C LEU A 74 -8.51 12.01 6.97
N LEU A 75 -7.95 11.79 8.16
CA LEU A 75 -7.69 10.44 8.69
C LEU A 75 -8.99 9.65 8.88
N GLU A 76 -10.02 10.26 9.47
CA GLU A 76 -11.32 9.64 9.70
C GLU A 76 -12.01 9.28 8.38
N GLU A 77 -12.02 10.19 7.41
CA GLU A 77 -12.64 9.94 6.12
C GLU A 77 -11.88 8.88 5.33
N THR A 78 -10.54 8.89 5.34
CA THR A 78 -9.73 7.84 4.69
C THR A 78 -10.05 6.46 5.26
N ARG A 79 -10.20 6.35 6.59
CA ARG A 79 -10.64 5.09 7.24
C ARG A 79 -12.03 4.66 6.78
N ARG A 80 -12.97 5.61 6.62
CA ARG A 80 -14.31 5.32 6.07
C ARG A 80 -14.23 4.80 4.64
N GLN A 81 -13.40 5.41 3.79
CA GLN A 81 -13.23 4.97 2.40
C GLN A 81 -12.62 3.56 2.31
N LEU A 82 -11.59 3.26 3.11
CA LEU A 82 -11.01 1.91 3.20
C LEU A 82 -12.06 0.86 3.60
N ARG A 83 -12.87 1.17 4.61
CA ARG A 83 -13.97 0.29 5.04
C ARG A 83 -15.04 0.12 3.96
N ALA A 84 -15.42 1.20 3.27
CA ALA A 84 -16.39 1.14 2.19
C ALA A 84 -15.93 0.23 1.03
N VAL A 85 -14.65 0.32 0.64
CA VAL A 85 -14.06 -0.57 -0.37
C VAL A 85 -14.08 -2.02 0.09
N GLN A 86 -13.77 -2.28 1.35
CA GLN A 86 -13.85 -3.63 1.93
C GLN A 86 -15.27 -4.18 1.86
N VAL A 87 -16.27 -3.41 2.31
CA VAL A 87 -17.68 -3.82 2.28
C VAL A 87 -18.13 -4.13 0.85
N ARG A 88 -17.75 -3.29 -0.12
CA ARG A 88 -18.05 -3.54 -1.54
C ARG A 88 -17.41 -4.82 -2.06
N ARG A 89 -16.16 -5.13 -1.67
CA ARG A 89 -15.47 -6.37 -2.05
C ARG A 89 -16.15 -7.60 -1.47
N VAL A 90 -16.51 -7.57 -0.19
CA VAL A 90 -17.24 -8.65 0.48
C VAL A 90 -18.59 -8.88 -0.20
N LYS A 91 -19.34 -7.81 -0.48
CA LYS A 91 -20.62 -7.89 -1.21
C LYS A 91 -20.47 -8.49 -2.61
N ALA A 92 -19.31 -8.30 -3.25
CA ALA A 92 -18.99 -8.89 -4.55
C ALA A 92 -18.41 -10.32 -4.47
N GLY A 93 -18.50 -10.99 -3.31
CA GLY A 93 -17.99 -12.35 -3.10
C GLY A 93 -16.46 -12.46 -3.07
N LYS A 94 -15.75 -11.33 -2.93
CA LYS A 94 -14.28 -11.32 -2.86
C LYS A 94 -13.84 -11.33 -1.40
N VAL A 95 -12.63 -11.86 -1.15
CA VAL A 95 -12.00 -11.80 0.17
C VAL A 95 -11.85 -10.35 0.61
N GLY A 96 -12.59 -9.98 1.68
CA GLY A 96 -12.47 -8.69 2.32
C GLY A 96 -11.32 -8.68 3.30
N VAL A 97 -10.39 -7.74 3.16
CA VAL A 97 -9.31 -7.56 4.13
C VAL A 97 -9.82 -6.67 5.26
N ILE A 98 -9.88 -7.19 6.48
CA ILE A 98 -10.14 -6.38 7.68
C ILE A 98 -8.83 -5.69 8.03
N PHE A 99 -8.79 -4.37 7.85
CA PHE A 99 -7.62 -3.59 8.24
C PHE A 99 -7.65 -3.26 9.73
N ASP A 100 -6.49 -3.40 10.36
CA ASP A 100 -6.26 -3.00 11.73
C ASP A 100 -6.19 -1.45 11.79
N PRO A 101 -7.05 -0.79 12.60
CA PRO A 101 -7.03 0.66 12.81
C PRO A 101 -5.66 1.27 13.06
N GLU A 102 -4.85 0.66 13.92
CA GLU A 102 -3.55 1.20 14.32
C GLU A 102 -2.57 1.12 13.15
N LYS A 103 -2.59 -0.01 12.43
CA LYS A 103 -1.74 -0.22 11.27
C LYS A 103 -2.10 0.72 10.11
N VAL A 104 -3.39 1.04 9.95
CA VAL A 104 -3.83 2.06 9.00
C VAL A 104 -3.26 3.43 9.37
N VAL A 105 -3.33 3.83 10.64
CA VAL A 105 -2.79 5.12 11.10
C VAL A 105 -1.27 5.18 10.88
N VAL A 106 -0.54 4.13 11.26
CA VAL A 106 0.92 4.05 11.04
C VAL A 106 1.26 4.16 9.56
N ALA A 107 0.55 3.43 8.70
CA ALA A 107 0.81 3.46 7.27
C ALA A 107 0.46 4.83 6.65
N MET A 108 -0.58 5.50 7.15
CA MET A 108 -0.93 6.87 6.75
C MET A 108 0.11 7.90 7.20
N ARG A 109 0.57 7.84 8.46
CA ARG A 109 1.64 8.72 8.97
C ARG A 109 2.91 8.57 8.14
N THR A 110 3.30 7.32 7.87
CA THR A 110 4.43 6.99 7.00
C THR A 110 4.25 7.59 5.60
N ARG A 111 3.05 7.47 5.02
CA ARG A 111 2.77 7.95 3.66
C ARG A 111 2.79 9.47 3.56
N LEU A 112 2.24 10.15 4.56
CA LEU A 112 2.14 11.61 4.66
C LEU A 112 3.41 12.26 5.23
N LYS A 113 4.42 11.46 5.60
CA LYS A 113 5.66 11.93 6.24
C LYS A 113 5.41 12.77 7.49
N ILE A 114 4.38 12.40 8.27
CA ILE A 114 4.07 13.04 9.55
C ILE A 114 5.07 12.50 10.58
N PRO A 115 5.80 13.36 11.33
CA PRO A 115 6.69 12.92 12.40
C PRO A 115 5.93 12.05 13.43
N ALA A 116 6.63 11.08 14.02
CA ALA A 116 6.04 10.11 14.94
C ALA A 116 5.44 10.76 16.19
#